data_AF-A0A7C0XND8-F1
#
_entry.id   AF-A0A7C0XND8-F1
#
_cell.length_a   1.000
_cell.length_b   1.000
_cell.length_c   1.000
_cell.angle_alpha   90.00
_cell.angle_beta   90.00
_cell.angle_gamma   90.00
#
_symmetry.space_group_name_H-M   'P 1'
#
loop_
_entity.id
_entity.type
_entity.pdbx_description
1 polymer ?
#
loop_
_entity_poly.entity_id
_entity_poly.type
_entity_poly.pdbx_seq_one_letter_code
_entity_poly.pdbx_strand_id
1 'polypeptide(L)'
;MPKKEVIVDTNALLLPGEFGIDIFEELARLGYERAVVPRAVLNELDRLRQHPRLKGSERRAASLGFSLVLEYVRASASSASSASTGSSSGGRGCTVTIKEINENEEEEEERERERERERVSETDALILELALKRRAAVLTNDAELRRELSEAGVATVYLRGRSRLEERSR
;
A
#
# COMPACT_ATOMS: atom_id res chain seq x y z
N MET A 1 -7.89 13.86 17.72
CA MET A 1 -6.76 14.00 16.77
C MET A 1 -7.13 13.21 15.52
N PRO A 2 -6.83 13.69 14.30
CA PRO A 2 -7.10 12.91 13.09
C PRO A 2 -6.25 11.65 13.10
N LYS A 3 -6.85 10.50 12.78
CA LYS A 3 -6.12 9.23 12.68
C LYS A 3 -5.12 9.32 11.53
N LYS A 4 -3.85 8.98 11.78
CA LYS A 4 -2.83 8.92 10.71
C LYS A 4 -3.18 7.78 9.75
N GLU A 5 -3.47 8.14 8.50
CA GLU A 5 -3.80 7.21 7.41
C GLU A 5 -2.61 7.14 6.44
N VAL A 6 -2.35 5.95 5.92
CA VAL A 6 -1.32 5.69 4.90
C VAL A 6 -1.91 4.92 3.73
N ILE A 7 -1.54 5.29 2.51
CA ILE A 7 -1.85 4.56 1.28
C ILE A 7 -0.68 3.68 0.94
N VAL A 8 -0.93 2.40 0.66
CA VAL A 8 0.10 1.42 0.39
C VAL A 8 0.20 1.16 -1.10
N ASP A 9 1.41 1.33 -1.64
CA ASP A 9 1.75 1.07 -3.04
C ASP A 9 2.09 -0.42 -3.29
N THR A 10 2.01 -0.89 -4.54
CA THR A 10 2.36 -2.28 -4.92
C THR A 10 3.78 -2.63 -4.50
N ASN A 11 4.74 -1.73 -4.73
CA ASN A 11 6.15 -1.93 -4.37
C ASN A 11 6.34 -2.18 -2.86
N ALA A 12 5.55 -1.52 -2.02
CA ALA A 12 5.61 -1.71 -0.58
C ALA A 12 5.07 -3.09 -0.15
N LEU A 13 4.09 -3.63 -0.86
CA LEU A 13 3.53 -4.96 -0.59
C LEU A 13 4.49 -6.10 -0.94
N LEU A 14 5.55 -5.85 -1.72
CA LEU A 14 6.58 -6.86 -2.01
C LEU A 14 7.62 -6.99 -0.90
N LEU A 15 7.87 -5.91 -0.15
CA LEU A 15 8.82 -5.86 0.95
C LEU A 15 8.68 -7.00 1.98
N PRO A 16 7.48 -7.41 2.45
CA PRO A 16 7.35 -8.50 3.40
C PRO A 16 7.94 -9.82 2.91
N GLY A 17 7.86 -10.13 1.62
CA GLY A 17 8.45 -11.37 1.13
C GLY A 17 9.86 -11.24 0.54
N GLU A 18 10.33 -10.03 0.26
CA GLU A 18 11.74 -9.79 -0.09
C GLU A 18 12.65 -9.69 1.14
N PHE A 19 12.20 -9.01 2.19
CA PHE A 19 13.00 -8.68 3.36
C PHE A 19 12.49 -9.31 4.66
N GLY A 20 11.35 -10.00 4.64
CA GLY A 20 10.78 -10.61 5.83
C GLY A 20 10.31 -9.58 6.87
N ILE A 21 9.81 -8.43 6.41
CA ILE A 21 9.39 -7.32 7.29
C ILE A 21 7.87 -7.17 7.33
N ASP A 22 7.30 -6.95 8.50
CA ASP A 22 5.90 -6.63 8.65
C ASP A 22 5.65 -5.13 8.47
N ILE A 23 5.34 -4.71 7.23
CA ILE A 23 5.09 -3.30 6.91
C ILE A 23 3.99 -2.68 7.79
N PHE A 24 2.98 -3.46 8.18
CA PHE A 24 1.86 -2.96 8.98
C PHE A 24 2.20 -2.76 10.46
N GLU A 25 3.02 -3.66 11.05
CA GLU A 25 3.57 -3.48 12.40
C GLU A 25 4.44 -2.23 12.44
N GLU A 26 5.24 -2.01 11.41
CA GLU A 26 6.14 -0.87 11.34
C GLU A 26 5.40 0.45 11.09
N LEU A 27 4.35 0.42 10.27
CA LEU A 27 3.41 1.54 10.16
C LEU A 27 2.76 1.86 11.52
N ALA A 28 2.34 0.85 12.27
CA ALA A 28 1.82 1.05 13.63
C ALA A 28 2.88 1.64 14.57
N ARG A 29 4.16 1.25 14.45
CA ARG A 29 5.28 1.83 15.20
C ARG A 29 5.48 3.32 14.89
N LEU A 30 5.28 3.73 13.64
CA LEU A 30 5.32 5.13 13.20
C LEU A 30 4.06 5.92 13.62
N GLY A 31 3.06 5.25 14.21
CA GLY A 31 1.81 5.85 14.68
C GLY A 31 0.70 5.88 13.64
N TYR A 32 0.81 5.12 12.54
CA TYR A 32 -0.28 4.96 11.58
C TYR A 32 -1.31 3.96 12.10
N GLU A 33 -2.55 4.43 12.24
CA GLU A 33 -3.67 3.60 12.70
C GLU A 33 -4.42 2.94 11.54
N ARG A 34 -4.32 3.50 10.32
CA ARG A 34 -5.07 3.03 9.15
C ARG A 34 -4.17 2.91 7.94
N ALA A 35 -4.17 1.73 7.32
CA ALA A 35 -3.56 1.50 6.02
C ALA A 35 -4.64 1.23 4.97
N VAL A 36 -4.57 1.97 3.87
CA VAL A 36 -5.47 1.86 2.74
C VAL A 36 -4.70 1.18 1.62
N VAL A 37 -5.16 0.01 1.21
CA VAL A 37 -4.61 -0.70 0.05
C VAL A 37 -5.59 -0.53 -1.10
N PRO A 38 -5.20 0.14 -2.18
CA PRO A 38 -6.09 0.31 -3.30
C PRO A 38 -6.27 -1.01 -4.07
N ARG A 39 -7.47 -1.22 -4.60
CA ARG A 39 -7.82 -2.47 -5.30
C ARG A 39 -7.01 -2.66 -6.58
N ALA A 40 -6.64 -1.55 -7.25
CA ALA A 40 -5.74 -1.57 -8.40
C ALA A 40 -4.39 -2.23 -8.05
N VAL A 41 -3.77 -1.81 -6.93
CA VAL A 41 -2.52 -2.38 -6.39
C VAL A 41 -2.68 -3.87 -6.06
N LEU A 42 -3.81 -4.27 -5.45
CA LEU A 42 -4.06 -5.70 -5.19
C LEU A 42 -4.24 -6.52 -6.46
N ASN A 43 -4.92 -5.98 -7.46
CA ASN A 43 -5.10 -6.65 -8.76
C ASN A 43 -3.74 -6.81 -9.47
N GLU A 44 -2.87 -5.81 -9.40
CA GLU A 44 -1.51 -5.90 -9.94
C GLU A 44 -0.69 -6.97 -9.21
N LEU A 45 -0.73 -6.98 -7.88
CA LEU A 45 -0.07 -8.00 -7.06
C LEU A 45 -0.60 -9.42 -7.35
N ASP A 46 -1.90 -9.55 -7.64
CA ASP A 46 -2.54 -10.79 -8.05
C ASP A 46 -2.19 -11.19 -9.50
N ARG A 47 -1.95 -10.24 -10.40
CA ARG A 47 -1.40 -10.55 -11.73
C ARG A 47 0.06 -10.99 -11.64
N LEU A 48 0.86 -10.34 -10.81
CA LEU A 48 2.28 -10.65 -10.61
C LEU A 48 2.49 -12.08 -10.08
N ARG A 49 1.67 -12.55 -9.13
CA ARG A 49 1.79 -13.95 -8.65
C ARG A 49 1.48 -14.98 -9.75
N GLN A 50 0.52 -14.67 -10.62
CA GLN A 50 0.01 -15.58 -11.65
C GLN A 50 0.91 -15.60 -12.88
N HIS A 51 1.75 -14.58 -13.07
CA HIS A 51 2.56 -14.47 -14.26
C HIS A 51 3.68 -15.54 -14.28
N PRO A 52 3.71 -16.44 -15.29
CA PRO A 52 4.60 -17.59 -15.32
C PRO A 52 6.08 -17.22 -15.57
N ARG A 53 6.36 -16.02 -16.11
CA ARG A 53 7.72 -15.58 -16.48
C ARG A 53 8.50 -14.82 -15.39
N LEU A 54 7.90 -14.50 -14.26
CA LEU A 54 8.60 -13.77 -13.19
C LEU A 54 9.54 -14.70 -12.40
N LYS A 55 10.66 -14.14 -11.94
CA LYS A 55 11.68 -14.84 -11.15
C LYS A 55 11.04 -15.30 -9.84
N GLY A 56 11.33 -16.54 -9.40
CA GLY A 56 10.63 -17.16 -8.27
C GLY A 56 10.62 -16.35 -6.96
N SER A 57 11.58 -15.44 -6.77
CA SER A 57 11.64 -14.53 -5.61
C SER A 57 10.52 -13.49 -5.63
N GLU A 58 10.24 -12.83 -6.76
CA GLU A 58 9.19 -11.80 -6.85
C GLU A 58 7.79 -12.42 -6.70
N ARG A 59 7.59 -13.62 -7.26
CA ARG A 59 6.33 -14.36 -7.09
C ARG A 59 6.09 -14.70 -5.61
N ARG A 60 7.12 -15.15 -4.90
CA ARG A 60 7.04 -15.42 -3.47
C ARG A 60 6.75 -14.14 -2.69
N ALA A 61 7.40 -13.03 -3.05
CA ALA A 61 7.17 -11.73 -2.45
C ALA A 61 5.71 -11.27 -2.59
N ALA A 62 5.17 -11.30 -3.82
CA ALA A 62 3.78 -10.96 -4.09
C ALA A 62 2.78 -11.89 -3.38
N SER A 63 3.11 -13.18 -3.25
CA SER A 63 2.28 -14.13 -2.50
C SER A 63 2.23 -13.80 -1.01
N LEU A 64 3.39 -13.54 -0.40
CA LEU A 64 3.48 -13.21 1.03
C LEU A 64 2.81 -11.87 1.34
N GLY A 65 3.08 -10.84 0.53
CA GLY A 65 2.48 -9.52 0.68
C GLY A 65 0.95 -9.52 0.64
N PHE A 66 0.37 -10.24 -0.31
CA PHE A 66 -1.08 -10.35 -0.41
C PHE A 66 -1.69 -11.15 0.74
N SER A 67 -1.06 -12.26 1.14
CA SER A 67 -1.52 -13.03 2.30
C SER A 67 -1.51 -12.15 3.55
N LEU A 68 -0.46 -11.33 3.73
CA LEU A 68 -0.37 -10.36 4.82
C LEU A 68 -1.52 -9.36 4.78
N VAL A 69 -1.82 -8.77 3.62
CA VAL A 69 -2.96 -7.84 3.47
C VAL A 69 -4.27 -8.53 3.86
N LEU A 70 -4.53 -9.73 3.33
CA LEU A 70 -5.76 -10.47 3.62
C LEU A 70 -5.90 -10.83 5.11
N GLU A 71 -4.80 -11.24 5.75
CA GLU A 71 -4.76 -11.53 7.20
C GLU A 71 -5.14 -10.29 8.02
N TYR A 72 -4.59 -9.12 7.69
CA TYR A 72 -4.91 -7.87 8.38
C TYR A 72 -6.33 -7.37 8.09
N VAL A 73 -6.82 -7.51 6.87
CA VAL A 73 -8.21 -7.15 6.52
C VAL A 73 -9.20 -8.04 7.29
N ARG A 74 -8.92 -9.34 7.38
CA ARG A 74 -9.69 -10.29 8.21
C ARG A 74 -9.63 -9.93 9.69
N ALA A 75 -8.45 -9.64 10.21
CA ALA A 75 -8.26 -9.23 11.60
C ALA A 75 -9.02 -7.93 11.92
N SER A 76 -9.06 -6.99 10.97
CA SER A 76 -9.84 -5.76 11.09
C SER A 76 -11.35 -6.02 11.07
N ALA A 77 -11.82 -6.98 10.28
CA ALA A 77 -13.24 -7.33 10.22
C ALA A 77 -13.72 -8.06 11.48
N SER A 78 -12.89 -8.95 12.04
CA SER A 78 -13.22 -9.74 13.23
C SER A 78 -13.25 -8.92 14.53
N SER A 79 -12.60 -7.77 14.58
CA SER A 79 -12.69 -6.87 15.75
C SER A 79 -14.10 -6.29 15.99
N ALA A 80 -15.03 -6.41 15.02
CA ALA A 80 -16.42 -5.98 15.16
C ALA A 80 -17.37 -7.07 15.69
N SER A 81 -16.91 -8.33 15.83
CA SER A 81 -17.77 -9.44 16.22
C SER A 81 -16.97 -10.48 17.01
N SER A 82 -17.13 -10.44 18.34
CA SER A 82 -16.70 -11.46 19.31
C SER A 82 -15.23 -11.44 19.74
N ALA A 83 -15.04 -11.02 21.00
CA ALA A 83 -13.88 -11.35 21.80
C ALA A 83 -13.91 -12.83 22.20
N SER A 84 -12.91 -13.61 21.80
CA SER A 84 -12.26 -14.64 22.61
C SER A 84 -11.26 -15.46 21.80
N THR A 85 -10.04 -15.54 22.34
CA THR A 85 -9.05 -16.63 22.30
C THR A 85 -7.66 -16.06 22.04
N GLY A 86 -6.85 -16.06 23.11
CA GLY A 86 -5.48 -15.58 23.08
C GLY A 86 -4.52 -16.58 22.45
N SER A 87 -3.41 -16.09 21.91
CA SER A 87 -2.10 -16.18 22.57
C SER A 87 -1.08 -15.36 21.78
N SER A 88 -0.29 -14.58 22.53
CA SER A 88 0.99 -13.97 22.20
C SER A 88 1.19 -13.13 20.93
N SER A 89 1.32 -11.83 21.23
CA SER A 89 2.39 -10.93 20.75
C SER A 89 2.22 -10.27 19.38
N GLY A 90 2.16 -8.94 19.40
CA GLY A 90 2.17 -8.08 18.22
C GLY A 90 0.92 -7.21 18.20
N GLY A 91 1.03 -5.99 18.74
CA GLY A 91 -0.08 -5.06 18.82
C GLY A 91 -0.60 -4.72 17.43
N ARG A 92 -1.77 -5.26 17.07
CA ARG A 92 -2.51 -4.91 15.85
C ARG A 92 -3.03 -3.46 15.94
N GLY A 93 -2.13 -2.49 15.90
CA GLY A 93 -2.43 -1.06 15.96
C GLY A 93 -2.86 -0.49 14.60
N CYS A 94 -2.54 -1.20 13.52
CA CYS A 94 -2.83 -0.82 12.14
C CYS A 94 -4.07 -1.57 11.61
N THR A 95 -5.12 -0.82 11.28
CA THR A 95 -6.32 -1.31 10.59
C THR A 95 -6.10 -1.24 9.09
N VAL A 96 -6.13 -2.38 8.39
CA VAL A 96 -5.96 -2.43 6.93
C VAL A 96 -7.33 -2.51 6.25
N THR A 97 -7.56 -1.65 5.26
CA THR A 97 -8.79 -1.64 4.47
C THR A 97 -8.48 -1.61 2.98
N ILE A 98 -9.28 -2.32 2.21
CA ILE A 98 -9.20 -2.31 0.74
C ILE A 98 -10.15 -1.22 0.24
N LYS A 99 -9.65 -0.31 -0.58
CA LYS A 99 -10.44 0.74 -1.22
C LYS A 99 -10.47 0.53 -2.73
N GLU A 100 -11.66 0.55 -3.31
CA GLU A 100 -11.78 0.85 -4.73
C GLU A 100 -11.42 2.33 -4.93
N ILE A 101 -10.39 2.56 -5.74
CA ILE A 101 -10.18 3.87 -6.33
C ILE A 101 -11.14 3.88 -7.51
N ASN A 102 -12.38 4.33 -7.28
CA ASN A 102 -13.22 4.70 -8.40
C ASN A 102 -12.65 6.00 -8.94
N GLU A 103 -12.17 5.94 -10.18
CA GLU A 103 -12.30 7.04 -11.13
C GLU A 103 -13.75 7.53 -10.99
N ASN A 104 -13.95 8.70 -10.37
CA ASN A 104 -15.28 9.25 -10.38
C ASN A 104 -15.55 9.67 -11.82
N GLU A 105 -16.51 8.98 -12.43
CA GLU A 105 -17.19 9.43 -13.63
C GLU A 105 -17.49 10.93 -13.53
N GLU A 106 -16.86 11.71 -14.39
CA GLU A 106 -17.45 12.86 -15.09
C GLU A 106 -16.70 13.02 -16.43
N GLU A 107 -17.37 12.53 -17.48
CA GLU A 107 -17.28 12.88 -18.90
C GLU A 107 -15.99 12.58 -19.70
N GLU A 108 -16.03 11.41 -20.34
CA GLU A 108 -15.91 11.16 -21.79
C GLU A 108 -14.61 11.52 -22.57
N GLU A 109 -14.05 10.45 -23.15
CA GLU A 109 -13.40 10.36 -24.47
C GLU A 109 -12.55 11.54 -24.98
N GLU A 110 -11.23 11.45 -24.81
CA GLU A 110 -10.28 11.56 -25.93
C GLU A 110 -8.85 11.27 -25.41
N ARG A 111 -8.37 10.03 -25.59
CA ARG A 111 -6.95 9.68 -25.90
C ARG A 111 -6.71 8.19 -25.73
N GLU A 112 -7.61 7.36 -26.24
CA GLU A 112 -7.37 5.92 -26.42
C GLU A 112 -6.25 5.61 -27.45
N ARG A 113 -5.33 6.53 -27.78
CA ARG A 113 -4.32 6.36 -28.85
C ARG A 113 -2.85 6.63 -28.49
N GLU A 114 -2.50 7.04 -27.26
CA GLU A 114 -1.09 7.03 -26.77
C GLU A 114 -0.76 5.78 -25.90
N ARG A 115 -1.65 4.79 -25.97
CA ARG A 115 -1.59 3.50 -25.29
C ARG A 115 -0.44 2.61 -25.79
N GLU A 116 0.79 2.77 -25.29
CA GLU A 116 1.67 1.61 -24.98
C GLU A 116 2.92 1.93 -24.15
N ARG A 117 3.28 3.20 -23.91
CA ARG A 117 4.54 3.57 -23.24
C ARG A 117 4.41 4.24 -21.86
N GLU A 118 3.20 4.56 -21.40
CA GLU A 118 2.92 5.38 -20.20
C GLU A 118 2.24 4.64 -19.02
N ARG A 119 2.19 3.31 -19.00
CA ARG A 119 1.53 2.53 -17.92
C ARG A 119 2.23 2.60 -16.55
N VAL A 120 3.36 3.30 -16.42
CA VAL A 120 4.13 3.48 -15.17
C VAL A 120 3.87 4.86 -14.53
N SER A 121 2.79 5.56 -14.92
CA SER A 121 2.47 6.89 -14.36
C SER A 121 1.02 7.04 -13.89
N GLU A 122 0.10 6.19 -14.36
CA GLU A 122 -1.32 6.28 -13.96
C GLU A 122 -1.51 5.92 -12.47
N THR A 123 -0.93 4.81 -12.01
CA THR A 123 -1.07 4.39 -10.61
C THR A 123 -0.45 5.40 -9.64
N ASP A 124 0.72 5.93 -9.97
CA ASP A 124 1.44 6.95 -9.20
C ASP A 124 0.64 8.25 -9.08
N ALA A 125 0.08 8.74 -10.19
CA ALA A 125 -0.78 9.92 -10.20
C ALA A 125 -2.05 9.70 -9.35
N LEU A 126 -2.68 8.53 -9.45
CA LEU A 126 -3.84 8.17 -8.64
C LEU A 126 -3.49 8.10 -7.14
N ILE A 127 -2.34 7.55 -6.78
CA ILE A 127 -1.85 7.49 -5.40
C ILE A 127 -1.63 8.91 -4.85
N LEU A 128 -1.02 9.79 -5.64
CA LEU A 128 -0.74 11.17 -5.26
C LEU A 128 -2.03 11.97 -5.02
N GLU A 129 -2.99 11.89 -5.96
CA GLU A 129 -4.28 12.56 -5.81
C GLU A 129 -5.04 12.05 -4.57
N LEU A 130 -5.09 10.73 -4.39
CA LEU A 130 -5.74 10.12 -3.24
C LEU A 130 -5.12 10.57 -1.92
N ALA A 131 -3.79 10.65 -1.87
CA ALA A 131 -3.04 11.07 -0.70
C ALA A 131 -3.32 12.54 -0.35
N LEU A 132 -3.35 13.43 -1.34
CA LEU A 132 -3.71 14.84 -1.17
C LEU A 132 -5.15 14.99 -0.65
N LYS A 133 -6.10 14.31 -1.28
CA LYS A 133 -7.53 14.36 -0.93
C LYS A 133 -7.81 13.89 0.49
N ARG A 134 -7.04 12.89 0.96
CA ARG A 134 -7.19 12.28 2.29
C ARG A 134 -6.24 12.83 3.35
N ARG A 135 -5.26 13.64 2.95
CA ARG A 135 -4.09 14.01 3.78
C ARG A 135 -3.43 12.77 4.39
N ALA A 136 -3.34 11.71 3.60
CA ALA A 136 -2.73 10.45 3.99
C ALA A 136 -1.26 10.44 3.55
N ALA A 137 -0.42 9.74 4.30
CA ALA A 137 0.93 9.45 3.82
C ALA A 137 0.90 8.36 2.74
N VAL A 138 1.98 8.22 1.98
CA VAL A 138 2.11 7.14 1.00
C VAL A 138 3.31 6.29 1.34
N LEU A 139 3.10 4.98 1.44
CA LEU A 139 4.15 3.99 1.61
C LEU A 139 4.61 3.51 0.24
N THR A 140 5.75 4.03 -0.23
CA THR A 140 6.40 3.60 -1.47
C THR A 140 7.92 3.60 -1.31
N ASN A 141 8.58 2.68 -2.01
CA ASN A 141 10.05 2.62 -2.05
C ASN A 141 10.62 3.35 -3.28
N ASP A 142 9.77 3.82 -4.19
CA ASP A 142 10.22 4.48 -5.40
C ASP A 142 10.78 5.88 -5.11
N ALA A 143 11.95 6.21 -5.65
CA ALA A 143 12.60 7.48 -5.37
C ALA A 143 11.94 8.65 -6.12
N GLU A 144 11.38 8.39 -7.31
CA GLU A 144 10.72 9.38 -8.15
C GLU A 144 9.37 9.76 -7.54
N LEU A 145 8.51 8.77 -7.25
CA LEU A 145 7.22 9.01 -6.61
C LEU A 145 7.37 9.72 -5.26
N ARG A 146 8.40 9.36 -4.48
CA ARG A 146 8.67 10.03 -3.19
C ARG A 146 9.03 11.50 -3.35
N ARG A 147 9.72 11.86 -4.42
CA ARG A 147 10.03 13.25 -4.72
C ARG A 147 8.76 14.01 -5.04
N GLU A 148 7.93 13.48 -5.93
CA GLU A 148 6.66 14.09 -6.35
C GLU A 148 5.71 14.31 -5.17
N LEU A 149 5.53 13.29 -4.32
CA LEU A 149 4.73 13.39 -3.10
C LEU A 149 5.27 14.46 -2.14
N SER A 150 6.60 14.51 -1.96
CA SER A 150 7.21 15.52 -1.12
C SER A 150 7.08 16.93 -1.69
N GLU A 151 7.10 17.10 -3.02
CA GLU A 151 6.85 18.38 -3.69
C GLU A 151 5.39 18.80 -3.55
N ALA A 152 4.46 17.84 -3.55
CA ALA A 152 3.03 18.06 -3.30
C ALA A 152 2.67 18.27 -1.81
N GLY A 153 3.64 18.18 -0.89
CA GLY A 153 3.41 18.34 0.56
C GLY A 153 2.79 17.12 1.23
N VAL A 154 2.89 15.95 0.61
CA VAL A 154 2.43 14.66 1.13
C VAL A 154 3.56 13.95 1.87
N ALA A 155 3.25 13.41 3.06
CA ALA A 155 4.21 12.62 3.82
C ALA A 155 4.50 11.28 3.10
N THR A 156 5.77 10.89 3.07
CA THR A 156 6.19 9.62 2.43
C THR A 156 6.77 8.67 3.46
N VAL A 157 6.39 7.41 3.37
CA VAL A 157 6.94 6.32 4.18
C VAL A 157 7.71 5.39 3.25
N TYR A 158 8.87 4.92 3.69
CA TYR A 158 9.78 4.14 2.85
C TYR A 158 10.64 3.20 3.67
N LEU A 159 11.17 2.15 3.03
CA LEU A 159 12.07 1.22 3.68
C LEU A 159 13.50 1.78 3.79
N ARG A 160 14.04 1.83 5.00
CA ARG A 160 15.45 2.12 5.27
C ARG A 160 16.16 0.89 5.83
N GLY A 161 17.36 0.64 5.31
CA GLY A 161 18.26 -0.40 5.82
C GLY A 161 17.69 -1.82 5.73
N ARG A 162 16.70 -2.06 4.86
CA ARG A 162 16.03 -3.35 4.63
C ARG A 162 15.31 -3.95 5.84
N SER A 163 15.09 -3.19 6.91
CA SER A 163 14.48 -3.73 8.13
C SER A 163 13.53 -2.77 8.85
N ARG A 164 13.51 -1.48 8.50
CA ARG A 164 12.66 -0.48 9.18
C ARG A 164 12.09 0.53 8.21
N LEU A 165 10.84 0.92 8.40
CA LEU A 165 10.27 2.04 7.68
C LEU A 165 10.64 3.35 8.38
N GLU A 166 10.72 4.40 7.59
CA GLU A 166 10.86 5.77 8.05
C GLU A 166 9.82 6.66 7.39
N GLU A 167 9.34 7.65 8.15
CA GLU A 167 8.48 8.71 7.66
C GLU A 167 9.34 9.93 7.31
N ARG A 168 9.11 10.51 6.13
CA ARG A 168 9.63 11.82 5.75
C ARG A 168 8.44 12.73 5.45
N SER A 169 8.23 13.71 6.32
CA SER A 169 7.29 14.81 6.12
C SER A 169 8.10 16.08 5.83
N ARG A 170 7.66 16.90 4.87
CA ARG A 170 8.23 18.22 4.61
C ARG A 170 7.44 19.31 5.34
#